data_AF-A0A496BFD9-F1
#
_entry.id   AF-A0A496BFD9-F1
#
_cell.length_a   1.000
_cell.length_b   1.000
_cell.length_c   1.000
_cell.angle_alpha   90.00
_cell.angle_beta   90.00
_cell.angle_gamma   90.00
#
_symmetry.space_group_name_H-M   'P 1'
#
loop_
_entity.id
_entity.type
_entity.pdbx_description
1 polymer ?
#
loop_
_entity_poly.entity_id
_entity_poly.type
_entity_poly.pdbx_seq_one_letter_code
_entity_poly.pdbx_strand_id
1 'polypeptide(L)'
;MEKKESRRSFLELATALMGGILSLAAGIPLIGFAISPAFKKPESKWVDLGLADRLKNSRFKKVDYTFTAKDGWVQATKKRSVYVTDTGNGNWSIFSRTCSHLGCLVRWDEQQESFLCPCHGAIFDKTGAVVAGPPPEPLQKLETKVEAGILYVKAF
;
A
#
# COMPACT_ATOMS: atom_id res chain seq x y z
N MET A 1 -43.85 -46.10 5.61
CA MET A 1 -43.40 -45.83 4.23
C MET A 1 -41.90 -45.60 4.26
N GLU A 2 -41.15 -46.68 4.16
CA GLU A 2 -39.70 -46.66 4.20
C GLU A 2 -39.20 -46.29 2.80
N LYS A 3 -38.60 -45.10 2.66
CA LYS A 3 -38.09 -44.63 1.38
C LYS A 3 -36.84 -45.46 1.06
N LYS A 4 -37.04 -46.56 0.33
CA LYS A 4 -35.95 -47.43 -0.12
C LYS A 4 -35.11 -46.62 -1.10
N GLU A 5 -34.06 -45.95 -0.62
CA GLU A 5 -33.13 -45.20 -1.46
C GLU A 5 -32.68 -46.11 -2.62
N SER A 6 -33.05 -45.71 -3.83
CA SER A 6 -32.74 -46.47 -5.04
C SER A 6 -31.21 -46.53 -5.19
N ARG A 7 -30.65 -47.68 -5.57
CA ARG A 7 -29.21 -47.82 -5.88
C ARG A 7 -28.72 -46.72 -6.83
N ARG A 8 -29.60 -46.25 -7.71
CA ARG A 8 -29.37 -45.12 -8.60
C ARG A 8 -29.17 -43.78 -7.85
N SER A 9 -30.03 -43.48 -6.88
CA SER A 9 -29.92 -42.29 -6.00
C SER A 9 -28.59 -42.29 -5.24
N PHE A 10 -28.20 -43.44 -4.69
CA PHE A 10 -26.91 -43.60 -4.03
C PHE A 10 -25.71 -43.35 -4.96
N LEU A 11 -25.73 -43.93 -6.17
CA LEU A 11 -24.64 -43.74 -7.14
C LEU A 11 -24.59 -42.29 -7.67
N GLU A 12 -25.73 -41.65 -7.91
CA GLU A 12 -25.80 -40.24 -8.32
C GLU A 12 -25.24 -39.30 -7.23
N LEU A 13 -25.55 -39.56 -5.96
CA LEU A 13 -24.98 -38.79 -4.85
C LEU A 13 -23.47 -39.04 -4.71
N ALA A 14 -23.02 -40.30 -4.81
CA ALA A 14 -21.61 -40.65 -4.66
C ALA A 14 -20.74 -40.01 -5.75
N THR A 15 -21.18 -40.02 -7.01
CA THR A 15 -20.45 -39.38 -8.12
C THR A 15 -20.45 -37.86 -7.99
N ALA A 16 -21.57 -37.26 -7.59
CA ALA A 16 -21.66 -35.81 -7.35
C ALA A 16 -20.72 -35.37 -6.21
N LEU A 17 -20.68 -36.11 -5.10
CA LEU A 17 -19.77 -35.83 -3.98
C LEU A 17 -18.31 -35.96 -4.40
N MET A 18 -17.96 -37.03 -5.10
CA MET A 18 -16.59 -37.26 -5.54
C MET A 18 -16.13 -36.20 -6.55
N GLY A 19 -17.00 -35.84 -7.51
CA GLY A 19 -16.76 -34.74 -8.45
C GLY A 19 -16.65 -33.38 -7.76
N GLY A 20 -17.49 -33.12 -6.75
CA GLY A 20 -17.42 -31.92 -5.92
C GLY A 20 -16.11 -31.82 -5.13
N ILE A 21 -15.67 -32.91 -4.50
CA ILE A 21 -14.40 -32.97 -3.77
C ILE A 21 -13.22 -32.72 -4.72
N LEU A 22 -13.20 -33.37 -5.88
CA LEU A 22 -12.15 -33.16 -6.88
C LEU A 22 -12.13 -31.71 -7.39
N SER A 23 -13.31 -31.14 -7.65
CA SER A 23 -13.44 -29.76 -8.10
C SER A 23 -12.96 -28.76 -7.06
N LEU A 24 -13.25 -28.99 -5.78
CA LEU A 24 -12.76 -28.16 -4.68
C LEU A 24 -11.25 -28.33 -4.48
N ALA A 25 -10.75 -29.57 -4.52
CA ALA A 25 -9.33 -29.88 -4.36
C ALA A 25 -8.46 -29.20 -5.44
N ALA A 26 -8.95 -29.12 -6.68
CA ALA A 26 -8.26 -28.42 -7.76
C ALA A 26 -8.57 -26.90 -7.78
N GLY A 27 -9.81 -26.51 -7.50
CA GLY A 27 -10.27 -25.12 -7.61
C GLY A 27 -9.74 -24.22 -6.50
N ILE A 28 -9.71 -24.68 -5.25
CA ILE A 28 -9.28 -23.87 -4.11
C ILE A 28 -7.82 -23.39 -4.26
N PRO A 29 -6.83 -24.23 -4.62
CA PRO A 29 -5.46 -23.76 -4.83
C PRO A 29 -5.32 -22.75 -5.96
N LEU A 30 -6.06 -22.90 -7.06
CA LEU A 30 -6.02 -21.99 -8.21
C LEU A 30 -6.62 -20.61 -7.87
N ILE A 31 -7.78 -20.61 -7.24
CA ILE A 31 -8.43 -19.39 -6.74
C ILE A 31 -7.55 -18.73 -5.68
N GLY A 32 -7.02 -19.52 -4.75
CA GLY A 32 -6.10 -19.06 -3.73
C GLY A 32 -4.86 -18.40 -4.34
N PHE A 33 -4.24 -19.02 -5.34
CA PHE A 33 -3.10 -18.45 -6.06
C PHE A 33 -3.45 -17.12 -6.72
N ALA A 34 -4.57 -17.06 -7.45
CA ALA A 34 -5.01 -15.87 -8.17
C ALA A 34 -5.33 -14.68 -7.24
N ILE A 35 -5.94 -14.94 -6.08
CA ILE A 35 -6.37 -13.89 -5.15
C ILE A 35 -5.31 -13.58 -4.09
N SER A 36 -4.36 -14.49 -3.81
CA SER A 36 -3.34 -14.30 -2.77
C SER A 36 -2.59 -12.96 -2.81
N PRO A 37 -2.24 -12.37 -3.97
CA PRO A 37 -1.53 -11.09 -4.00
C PRO A 37 -2.36 -9.93 -3.42
N ALA A 38 -3.69 -9.99 -3.52
CA ALA A 38 -4.56 -8.96 -2.98
C ALA A 38 -4.53 -8.87 -1.45
N PHE A 39 -4.14 -9.96 -0.77
CA PHE A 39 -4.07 -10.03 0.69
C PHE A 39 -2.66 -9.99 1.26
N LYS A 40 -1.61 -10.08 0.43
CA LYS A 40 -0.22 -9.98 0.90
C LYS A 40 0.12 -8.53 1.23
N LYS A 41 0.43 -8.26 2.50
CA LYS A 41 0.96 -6.96 2.91
C LYS A 41 2.41 -6.84 2.41
N PRO A 42 2.78 -5.75 1.72
CA PRO A 42 4.16 -5.52 1.33
C PRO A 42 5.04 -5.41 2.59
N GLU A 43 6.18 -6.09 2.56
CA GLU A 43 7.14 -6.08 3.65
C GLU A 43 7.82 -4.70 3.67
N SER A 44 7.61 -3.93 4.74
CA SER A 44 8.18 -2.59 4.86
C SER A 44 9.58 -2.67 5.49
N LYS A 45 10.51 -1.91 4.93
CA LYS A 45 11.89 -1.81 5.43
C LYS A 45 12.21 -0.37 5.78
N TRP A 46 13.08 -0.19 6.76
CA TRP A 46 13.63 1.12 7.08
C TRP A 46 14.58 1.56 5.98
N VAL A 47 14.32 2.72 5.40
CA VAL A 47 15.12 3.33 4.36
C VAL A 47 15.71 4.64 4.89
N ASP A 48 17.01 4.80 4.69
CA ASP A 48 17.77 6.00 5.05
C ASP A 48 17.40 7.16 4.10
N LEU A 49 16.99 8.30 4.66
CA LEU A 49 16.70 9.54 3.94
C LEU A 49 17.81 10.60 4.07
N GLY A 50 18.86 10.30 4.84
CA GLY A 50 20.02 11.14 5.11
C GLY A 50 19.96 11.85 6.46
N LEU A 51 20.93 12.74 6.66
CA LEU A 51 21.07 13.54 7.88
C LEU A 51 19.84 14.44 8.10
N ALA A 52 19.22 14.30 9.27
CA ALA A 52 18.03 15.05 9.66
C ALA A 52 18.26 16.57 9.57
N ASP A 53 19.47 17.04 9.93
CA ASP A 53 19.82 18.45 9.87
C ASP A 53 19.76 19.06 8.47
N ARG A 54 19.99 18.28 7.40
CA ARG A 54 19.87 18.76 6.01
C ARG A 54 18.42 18.88 5.55
N LEU A 55 17.50 18.33 6.32
CA LEU A 55 16.06 18.34 6.06
C LEU A 55 15.34 19.37 6.93
N LYS A 56 16.02 19.95 7.93
CA LYS A 56 15.52 21.07 8.73
C LYS A 56 15.31 22.30 7.85
N ASN A 57 14.32 23.12 8.21
CA ASN A 57 13.99 24.42 7.61
C ASN A 57 13.22 24.42 6.28
N SER A 58 12.73 23.28 5.79
CA SER A 58 11.82 23.24 4.64
C SER A 58 10.43 22.80 5.07
N ARG A 59 9.39 23.53 4.65
CA ARG A 59 8.00 23.20 4.99
C ARG A 59 7.62 21.81 4.49
N PHE A 60 8.02 21.42 3.28
CA PHE A 60 7.86 20.06 2.75
C PHE A 60 8.92 19.76 1.67
N LYS A 61 10.07 19.19 2.08
CA LYS A 61 11.15 18.86 1.15
C LYS A 61 10.87 17.53 0.46
N LYS A 62 10.95 17.51 -0.87
CA LYS A 62 10.91 16.26 -1.64
C LYS A 62 12.22 15.51 -1.47
N VAL A 63 12.16 14.30 -0.94
CA VAL A 63 13.30 13.38 -0.84
C VAL A 63 12.98 12.13 -1.65
N ASP A 64 13.89 11.79 -2.56
CA ASP A 64 13.81 10.55 -3.32
C ASP A 64 14.57 9.45 -2.57
N TYR A 65 14.02 8.24 -2.53
CA TYR A 65 14.69 7.06 -2.00
C TYR A 65 14.51 5.88 -2.95
N THR A 66 15.39 4.89 -2.81
CA THR A 66 15.30 3.65 -3.56
C THR A 66 15.02 2.51 -2.61
N PHE A 67 14.20 1.56 -3.06
CA PHE A 67 13.91 0.35 -2.31
C PHE A 67 13.90 -0.83 -3.28
N THR A 68 14.27 -2.00 -2.78
CA THR A 68 14.25 -3.23 -3.57
C THR A 68 12.93 -3.93 -3.32
N ALA A 69 12.04 -3.90 -4.32
CA ALA A 69 10.79 -4.63 -4.29
C ALA A 69 11.04 -6.05 -4.84
N LYS A 70 10.65 -7.08 -4.07
CA LYS A 70 10.62 -8.47 -4.54
C LYS A 70 9.18 -8.83 -4.90
N ASP A 71 8.93 -9.11 -6.17
CA ASP A 71 7.64 -9.56 -6.68
C ASP A 71 7.81 -10.94 -7.33
N GLY A 72 7.35 -11.97 -6.62
CA GLY A 72 7.62 -13.36 -6.96
C GLY A 72 9.13 -13.65 -7.07
N TRP A 73 9.59 -13.92 -8.29
CA TRP A 73 10.98 -14.22 -8.62
C TRP A 73 11.78 -12.99 -9.06
N VAL A 74 11.11 -11.85 -9.26
CA VAL A 74 11.73 -10.62 -9.76
C VAL A 74 12.13 -9.74 -8.59
N GLN A 75 13.40 -9.32 -8.56
CA GLN A 75 13.88 -8.26 -7.67
C GLN A 75 14.11 -7.00 -8.51
N ALA A 76 13.41 -5.93 -8.20
CA ALA A 76 13.53 -4.66 -8.91
C ALA A 76 13.80 -3.53 -7.92
N THR A 77 14.85 -2.75 -8.19
CA THR A 77 15.08 -1.49 -7.49
C THR A 77 14.12 -0.45 -8.04
N LYS A 78 13.21 0.01 -7.20
CA LYS A 78 12.24 1.05 -7.54
C LYS A 78 12.63 2.35 -6.85
N LYS A 79 12.48 3.47 -7.55
CA LYS A 79 12.67 4.81 -7.01
C LYS A 79 11.31 5.37 -6.60
N ARG A 80 11.19 5.80 -5.35
CA ARG A 80 10.02 6.49 -4.80
C ARG A 80 10.46 7.81 -4.19
N SER A 81 9.48 8.61 -3.80
CA SER A 81 9.73 9.96 -3.28
C SER A 81 8.69 10.31 -2.23
N VAL A 82 9.11 11.02 -1.19
CA VAL A 82 8.30 11.44 -0.06
C VAL A 82 8.47 12.93 0.20
N TYR A 83 7.49 13.52 0.86
CA TYR A 83 7.62 14.86 1.44
C TYR A 83 7.99 14.75 2.91
N VAL A 84 9.06 15.42 3.31
CA VAL A 84 9.56 15.45 4.68
C VAL A 84 9.33 16.85 5.25
N THR A 85 8.77 16.92 6.46
CA THR A 85 8.61 18.15 7.23
C THR A 85 9.05 17.95 8.67
N ASP A 86 9.66 18.98 9.23
CA ASP A 86 10.00 19.06 10.64
C ASP A 86 8.81 19.64 11.40
N THR A 87 8.26 18.88 12.34
CA THR A 87 7.15 19.31 13.19
C THR A 87 7.62 19.95 14.50
N GLY A 88 8.93 20.13 14.67
CA GLY A 88 9.54 20.70 15.87
C GLY A 88 9.85 19.65 16.93
N ASN A 89 10.69 20.03 17.90
CA ASN A 89 11.13 19.18 19.02
C ASN A 89 11.75 17.83 18.60
N GLY A 90 12.34 17.76 17.40
CA GLY A 90 12.92 16.52 16.85
C GLY A 90 11.90 15.55 16.26
N ASN A 91 10.63 15.95 16.15
CA ASN A 91 9.59 15.14 15.52
C ASN A 91 9.48 15.42 14.03
N TRP A 92 9.39 14.36 13.23
CA TRP A 92 9.33 14.44 11.78
C TRP A 92 8.00 13.89 11.28
N SER A 93 7.38 14.59 10.33
CA SER A 93 6.25 14.05 9.57
C SER A 93 6.69 13.80 8.13
N ILE A 94 6.44 12.59 7.65
CA ILE A 94 6.76 12.18 6.30
C ILE A 94 5.49 11.70 5.62
N PHE A 95 5.19 12.27 4.45
CA PHE A 95 4.01 11.93 3.66
C PHE A 95 4.43 11.26 2.35
N SER A 96 3.71 10.20 1.99
CA SER A 96 3.82 9.60 0.66
C SER A 96 3.43 10.62 -0.41
N ARG A 97 4.15 10.64 -1.53
CA ARG A 97 3.74 11.43 -2.71
C ARG A 97 2.66 10.74 -3.52
N THR A 98 2.19 9.58 -3.10
CA THR A 98 1.20 8.78 -3.82
C THR A 98 -0.20 9.25 -3.42
N CYS A 99 -0.95 9.79 -4.38
CA CYS A 99 -2.35 10.16 -4.19
C CYS A 99 -3.18 8.92 -3.87
N SER A 100 -3.96 8.99 -2.80
CA SER A 100 -4.87 7.94 -2.33
C SER A 100 -6.04 7.64 -3.26
N HIS A 101 -6.24 8.42 -4.33
CA HIS A 101 -7.25 8.11 -5.35
C HIS A 101 -6.81 6.91 -6.21
N LEU A 102 -5.84 7.12 -7.10
CA LEU A 102 -5.36 6.10 -8.06
C LEU A 102 -3.83 6.09 -8.20
N GLY A 103 -3.11 6.65 -7.23
CA GLY A 103 -1.65 6.52 -7.15
C GLY A 103 -0.82 7.57 -7.91
N CYS A 104 -1.43 8.62 -8.45
CA CYS A 104 -0.69 9.72 -9.07
C CYS A 104 0.24 10.44 -8.10
N LEU A 105 1.33 11.04 -8.60
CA LEU A 105 2.25 11.80 -7.77
C LEU A 105 1.70 13.19 -7.44
N VAL A 106 1.52 13.50 -6.15
CA VAL A 106 1.14 14.83 -5.69
C VAL A 106 2.36 15.77 -5.67
N ARG A 107 2.08 17.08 -5.85
CA ARG A 107 3.05 18.16 -5.68
C ARG A 107 2.67 19.04 -4.49
N TRP A 108 3.64 19.47 -3.70
CA TRP A 108 3.44 20.54 -2.72
C TRP A 108 3.37 21.89 -3.43
N ASP A 109 2.40 22.72 -3.05
CA ASP A 109 2.24 24.09 -3.49
C ASP A 109 2.48 25.03 -2.30
N GLU A 110 3.55 25.83 -2.36
CA GLU A 110 3.93 26.71 -1.25
C GLU A 110 2.99 27.90 -1.06
N GLN A 111 2.30 28.34 -2.10
CA GLN A 111 1.38 29.49 -2.03
C GLN A 111 0.05 29.08 -1.39
N GLN A 112 -0.44 27.88 -1.73
CA GLN A 112 -1.70 27.35 -1.21
C GLN A 112 -1.52 26.51 0.07
N GLU A 113 -0.28 26.29 0.51
CA GLU A 113 0.08 25.41 1.63
C GLU A 113 -0.63 24.04 1.57
N SER A 114 -0.70 23.48 0.37
CA SER A 114 -1.49 22.28 0.07
C SER A 114 -0.77 21.36 -0.92
N PHE A 115 -1.06 20.06 -0.87
CA PHE A 115 -0.66 19.09 -1.89
C PHE A 115 -1.71 19.01 -2.99
N LEU A 116 -1.26 19.12 -4.23
CA LEU A 116 -2.11 19.11 -5.41
C LEU A 116 -1.82 17.86 -6.26
N CYS A 117 -2.88 17.14 -6.61
CA CYS A 117 -2.83 16.01 -7.54
C CYS A 117 -3.25 16.47 -8.94
N PRO A 118 -2.36 16.39 -9.96
CA PRO A 118 -2.67 16.89 -11.29
C PRO A 118 -3.64 16.00 -12.09
N CYS A 119 -3.89 14.77 -11.66
CA CYS A 119 -4.67 13.81 -12.45
C CYS A 119 -6.18 14.09 -12.43
N HIS A 120 -6.74 14.36 -11.24
CA HIS A 120 -8.19 14.56 -11.05
C HIS A 120 -8.50 15.71 -10.08
N GLY A 121 -7.53 16.62 -9.86
CA GLY A 121 -7.74 17.83 -9.07
C GLY A 121 -7.87 17.62 -7.56
N ALA A 122 -7.29 16.55 -7.01
CA ALA A 122 -7.31 16.36 -5.56
C ALA A 122 -6.44 17.40 -4.84
N ILE A 123 -6.94 17.92 -3.73
CA ILE A 123 -6.26 18.87 -2.85
C ILE A 123 -6.19 18.26 -1.46
N PHE A 124 -4.99 18.24 -0.89
CA PHE A 124 -4.76 17.85 0.49
C PHE A 124 -4.12 19.00 1.26
N ASP A 125 -4.46 19.18 2.53
CA ASP A 125 -3.83 20.22 3.35
C ASP A 125 -2.42 19.80 3.81
N LYS A 126 -1.74 20.70 4.54
CA LYS A 126 -0.42 20.44 5.17
C LYS A 126 -0.39 19.24 6.14
N THR A 127 -1.53 18.79 6.65
CA THR A 127 -1.62 17.61 7.51
C THR A 127 -1.82 16.32 6.70
N GLY A 128 -2.03 16.46 5.39
CA GLY A 128 -2.33 15.37 4.46
C GLY A 128 -3.83 15.07 4.35
N ALA A 129 -4.71 15.78 5.06
CA ALA A 129 -6.14 15.53 5.01
C ALA A 129 -6.74 15.94 3.66
N VAL A 130 -7.76 15.22 3.20
CA VAL A 130 -8.46 15.53 1.94
C VAL A 130 -9.27 16.82 2.13
N VAL A 131 -8.97 17.83 1.32
CA VAL A 131 -9.71 19.10 1.30
C VAL A 131 -10.69 19.09 0.13
N ALA A 132 -10.28 18.58 -1.03
CA ALA A 132 -11.11 18.53 -2.22
C ALA A 132 -10.72 17.38 -3.16
N GLY A 133 -11.66 17.04 -4.05
CA GLY A 133 -11.48 16.05 -5.10
C GLY A 133 -11.93 14.63 -4.70
N PRO A 134 -11.67 13.64 -5.56
CA PRO A 134 -12.17 12.28 -5.40
C PRO A 134 -11.46 11.36 -4.36
N PRO A 135 -10.26 11.66 -3.79
CA PRO A 135 -9.61 10.66 -2.95
C PRO A 135 -10.45 10.26 -1.73
N PRO A 136 -10.53 8.95 -1.42
CA PRO A 136 -11.36 8.46 -0.31
C PRO A 136 -10.70 8.64 1.07
N GLU A 137 -9.38 8.84 1.11
CA GLU A 137 -8.60 8.89 2.36
C GLU A 137 -7.48 9.96 2.28
N PRO A 138 -6.97 10.44 3.43
CA PRO A 138 -5.81 11.33 3.51
C PRO A 138 -4.56 10.77 2.82
N LEU A 139 -3.58 11.65 2.56
CA LEU A 139 -2.24 11.23 2.18
C LEU A 139 -1.63 10.35 3.28
N GLN A 140 -1.03 9.24 2.85
CA GLN A 140 -0.41 8.30 3.76
C GLN A 140 0.77 8.95 4.50
N LYS A 141 0.64 9.06 5.82
CA LYS A 141 1.75 9.39 6.72
C LYS A 141 2.57 8.13 6.99
N LEU A 142 3.88 8.21 6.78
CA LEU A 142 4.80 7.10 6.97
C LEU A 142 5.42 7.13 8.36
N GLU A 143 5.70 5.95 8.93
CA GLU A 143 6.44 5.83 10.19
C GLU A 143 7.88 6.34 9.99
N THR A 144 8.38 7.07 10.99
CA THR A 144 9.70 7.69 10.96
C THR A 144 10.47 7.31 12.21
N LYS A 145 11.79 7.25 12.10
CA LYS A 145 12.69 7.12 13.25
C LYS A 145 13.96 7.92 12.99
N VAL A 146 14.56 8.44 14.06
CA VAL A 146 15.85 9.13 14.01
C VAL A 146 16.85 8.32 14.82
N GLU A 147 17.91 7.85 14.18
CA GLU A 147 19.00 7.10 14.83
C GLU A 147 20.33 7.72 14.44
N ALA A 148 21.16 8.07 15.42
CA ALA A 148 22.48 8.71 15.22
C ALA A 148 22.45 9.95 14.29
N GLY A 149 21.36 10.74 14.32
CA GLY A 149 21.19 11.94 13.48
C GLY A 149 20.72 11.67 12.05
N ILE A 150 20.51 10.40 11.68
CA ILE A 150 19.97 9.98 10.39
C ILE A 150 18.46 9.78 10.51
N LEU A 151 17.71 10.35 9.56
CA LEU A 151 16.26 10.17 9.47
C LEU A 151 15.96 8.95 8.60
N TYR A 152 15.22 8.00 9.16
CA TYR A 152 14.73 6.83 8.45
C TYR A 152 13.22 6.91 8.27
N VAL A 153 12.75 6.34 7.17
CA VAL A 153 11.33 6.13 6.89
C VAL A 153 11.05 4.65 6.70
N LYS A 154 9.91 4.19 7.21
CA LYS A 154 9.42 2.84 6.93
C LYS A 154 8.70 2.87 5.59
N ALA A 155 9.39 2.42 4.55
CA ALA A 155 8.87 2.39 3.19
C ALA A 155 8.54 0.96 2.75
N PHE A 156 7.52 0.84 1.90
CA PHE A 156 7.09 -0.40 1.25
C PHE A 156 7.77 -0.58 -0.11
#